data_AF-A0A401Z4B7-F1
#
_entry.id   AF-A0A401Z4B7-F1
#
_cell.length_a   1.000
_cell.length_b   1.000
_cell.length_c   1.000
_cell.angle_alpha   90.00
_cell.angle_beta   90.00
_cell.angle_gamma   90.00
#
_symmetry.space_group_name_H-M   'P 1'
#
loop_
_entity.id
_entity.type
_entity.pdbx_description
1 polymer ?
#
loop_
_entity_poly.entity_id
_entity_poly.type
_entity_poly.pdbx_seq_one_letter_code
_entity_poly.pdbx_strand_id
1 'polypeptide(L)'
;MFRATYRPRRVLRVTIAATAMAGALFATAACSEAQKAISCAELATNLTNDIASLGNVLNDPDAARKALDNLQKTLNDKTKDLDSEDAKNAANGLGDVITQLSTKAANGGNLSASDVQPLINGAKNLTTICVK
;
A
#
# COMPACT_ATOMS: atom_id res chain seq x y z
N MET A 1 -20.91 31.16 -38.31
CA MET A 1 -21.41 30.82 -36.95
C MET A 1 -20.45 29.80 -36.36
N PHE A 2 -19.54 30.18 -35.46
CA PHE A 2 -18.65 29.24 -34.77
C PHE A 2 -18.44 29.71 -33.33
N ARG A 3 -18.91 28.93 -32.36
CA ARG A 3 -18.54 29.03 -30.94
C ARG A 3 -18.31 27.62 -30.42
N ALA A 4 -17.09 27.13 -30.56
CA ALA A 4 -16.62 25.97 -29.82
C ALA A 4 -16.21 26.45 -28.41
N THR A 5 -17.06 26.21 -27.41
CA THR A 5 -16.71 26.44 -26.01
C THR A 5 -15.78 25.32 -25.55
N TYR A 6 -14.47 25.56 -25.62
CA TYR A 6 -13.47 24.74 -24.94
C TYR A 6 -13.72 24.82 -23.43
N ARG A 7 -14.23 23.73 -22.83
CA ARG A 7 -14.25 23.56 -21.37
C ARG A 7 -12.82 23.23 -20.93
N PRO A 8 -12.14 24.08 -20.15
CA PRO A 8 -10.87 23.71 -19.55
C PRO A 8 -11.12 22.58 -18.54
N ARG A 9 -10.61 21.37 -18.84
CA ARG A 9 -10.48 20.28 -17.86
C ARG A 9 -9.56 20.79 -16.76
N ARG A 10 -10.12 21.08 -15.59
CA ARG A 10 -9.35 21.29 -14.36
C ARG A 10 -8.66 19.97 -14.03
N VAL A 11 -7.40 19.86 -14.43
CA VAL A 11 -6.51 18.77 -14.03
C VAL A 11 -6.18 19.05 -12.56
N LEU A 12 -6.92 18.40 -11.67
CA LEU A 12 -6.68 18.47 -10.23
C LEU A 12 -5.37 17.74 -9.96
N ARG A 13 -4.25 18.48 -9.86
CA ARG A 13 -2.97 17.93 -9.40
C ARG A 13 -3.09 17.67 -7.91
N VAL A 14 -3.39 16.43 -7.54
CA VAL A 14 -3.33 15.97 -6.15
C VAL A 14 -1.85 15.80 -5.80
N THR A 15 -1.32 16.74 -5.03
CA THR A 15 0.00 16.61 -4.40
C THR A 15 -0.10 15.61 -3.26
N ILE A 16 0.48 14.43 -3.45
CA ILE A 16 0.63 13.43 -2.39
C ILE A 16 1.72 13.94 -1.45
N ALA A 17 1.33 14.37 -0.25
CA ALA A 17 2.26 14.73 0.81
C ALA A 17 2.89 13.46 1.39
N ALA A 18 4.18 13.23 1.08
CA ALA A 18 4.97 12.17 1.69
C ALA A 18 5.32 12.57 3.13
N THR A 19 4.61 12.03 4.12
CA THR A 19 4.97 12.16 5.53
C THR A 19 6.13 11.23 5.85
N ALA A 20 7.34 11.78 6.03
CA ALA A 20 8.49 11.05 6.54
C ALA A 20 8.28 10.71 8.03
N MET A 21 8.30 9.41 8.36
CA MET A 21 8.24 8.94 9.74
C MET A 21 9.65 8.91 10.33
N ALA A 22 9.89 9.70 11.39
CA ALA A 22 11.11 9.64 12.18
C ALA A 22 11.00 8.46 13.17
N GLY A 23 11.82 7.43 12.98
CA GLY A 23 11.86 6.25 13.86
C GLY A 23 12.64 6.55 15.15
N ALA A 24 12.00 6.33 16.30
CA ALA A 24 12.68 6.30 17.60
C ALA A 24 13.27 4.89 17.80
N LEU A 25 14.59 4.78 17.66
CA LEU A 25 15.35 3.57 17.97
C LEU A 25 15.55 3.50 19.49
N PHE A 26 14.73 2.71 20.19
CA PHE A 26 15.06 2.29 21.55
C PHE A 26 15.98 1.07 21.49
N ALA A 27 17.26 1.33 21.77
CA ALA A 27 18.28 0.33 21.97
C ALA A 27 17.97 -0.56 23.19
N THR A 28 18.47 -1.79 23.13
CA THR A 28 18.61 -2.79 24.21
C THR A 28 17.56 -3.90 24.38
N ALA A 29 16.83 -4.29 23.33
CA ALA A 29 16.13 -5.58 23.31
C ALA A 29 16.96 -6.62 22.53
N ALA A 30 17.11 -7.83 23.09
CA ALA A 30 17.88 -8.93 22.50
C ALA A 30 17.54 -9.15 21.01
N CYS A 31 18.53 -9.60 20.21
CA CYS A 31 18.50 -9.62 18.74
C CYS A 31 17.23 -10.18 18.05
N SER A 32 16.36 -10.93 18.72
CA SER A 32 15.05 -11.33 18.18
C SER A 32 14.09 -10.15 17.98
N GLU A 33 14.06 -9.19 18.90
CA GLU A 33 13.22 -7.99 18.78
C GLU A 33 13.77 -7.04 17.69
N ALA A 34 15.10 -6.98 17.56
CA ALA A 34 15.75 -6.25 16.47
C ALA A 34 15.46 -6.88 15.10
N GLN A 35 15.53 -8.21 14.97
CA GLN A 35 15.18 -8.91 13.72
C GLN A 35 13.70 -8.73 13.37
N LYS A 36 12.80 -8.78 14.35
CA LYS A 36 11.38 -8.50 14.17
C LYS A 36 11.11 -7.07 13.71
N ALA A 37 11.80 -6.09 14.31
CA ALA A 37 11.73 -4.70 13.88
C ALA A 37 12.27 -4.50 12.46
N ILE A 38 13.32 -5.23 12.07
CA ILE A 38 13.86 -5.20 10.69
C ILE A 38 12.84 -5.77 9.70
N SER A 39 12.25 -6.95 9.96
CA SER A 39 11.23 -7.54 9.07
C SER A 39 10.00 -6.62 8.91
N CYS A 40 9.56 -6.00 10.00
CA CYS A 40 8.47 -5.03 10.00
C CYS A 40 8.83 -3.73 9.26
N ALA A 41 10.05 -3.21 9.43
CA ALA A 41 10.53 -2.03 8.71
C ALA A 41 10.68 -2.29 7.21
N GLU A 42 11.18 -3.47 6.82
CA GLU A 42 11.31 -3.88 5.43
C GLU A 42 9.93 -4.07 4.79
N LEU A 43 8.96 -4.64 5.53
CA LEU A 43 7.57 -4.74 5.09
C LEU A 43 6.93 -3.37 4.89
N ALA A 44 7.07 -2.47 5.86
CA ALA A 44 6.53 -1.12 5.76
C ALA A 44 7.13 -0.35 4.57
N THR A 45 8.44 -0.49 4.35
CA THR A 45 9.14 0.16 3.22
C THR A 45 8.69 -0.40 1.89
N ASN A 46 8.63 -1.73 1.76
CA ASN A 46 8.20 -2.37 0.52
C ASN A 46 6.73 -2.07 0.20
N LEU A 47 5.84 -2.14 1.20
CA LEU A 47 4.43 -1.77 1.01
C LEU A 47 4.29 -0.31 0.60
N THR A 48 5.05 0.61 1.20
CA THR A 48 4.99 2.03 0.82
C THR A 48 5.41 2.23 -0.64
N ASN A 49 6.48 1.57 -1.08
CA ASN A 49 6.98 1.64 -2.45
C ASN A 49 5.99 0.99 -3.45
N ASP A 50 5.42 -0.15 -3.09
CA ASP A 50 4.46 -0.87 -3.93
C ASP A 50 3.14 -0.08 -4.05
N ILE A 51 2.66 0.53 -2.96
CA ILE A 51 1.46 1.40 -2.96
C ILE A 51 1.72 2.67 -3.79
N ALA A 52 2.90 3.28 -3.68
CA ALA A 52 3.27 4.42 -4.50
C ALA A 52 3.29 4.05 -5.99
N SER A 53 3.83 2.87 -6.32
CA SER A 53 3.85 2.34 -7.68
C SER A 53 2.43 2.10 -8.20
N LEU A 54 1.55 1.49 -7.39
CA LEU A 54 0.12 1.32 -7.70
C LEU A 54 -0.57 2.66 -7.97
N GLY A 55 -0.28 3.69 -7.16
CA GLY A 55 -0.82 5.04 -7.32
C GLY A 55 -0.55 5.66 -8.69
N ASN A 56 0.59 5.34 -9.30
CA ASN A 56 0.97 5.84 -10.63
C ASN A 56 0.22 5.17 -11.78
N VAL A 57 -0.35 3.99 -11.55
CA VAL A 57 -0.95 3.14 -12.60
C VAL A 57 -2.46 2.91 -12.42
N LEU A 58 -3.12 3.61 -11.48
CA LEU A 58 -4.55 3.42 -11.17
C LEU A 58 -5.50 3.53 -12.37
N ASN A 59 -5.12 4.33 -13.38
CA ASN A 59 -5.92 4.56 -14.59
C ASN A 59 -5.75 3.50 -15.68
N ASP A 60 -4.82 2.56 -15.51
CA ASP A 60 -4.53 1.45 -16.41
C ASP A 60 -4.84 0.14 -15.68
N PRO A 61 -5.96 -0.53 -15.99
CA PRO A 61 -6.38 -1.76 -15.31
C PRO A 61 -5.34 -2.89 -15.34
N ASP A 62 -4.62 -3.05 -16.44
CA ASP A 62 -3.62 -4.12 -16.60
C ASP A 62 -2.37 -3.81 -15.77
N ALA A 63 -1.90 -2.57 -15.82
CA ALA A 63 -0.77 -2.13 -15.00
C ALA A 63 -1.11 -2.12 -13.50
N ALA A 64 -2.33 -1.72 -13.14
CA ALA A 64 -2.83 -1.77 -11.76
C ALA A 64 -2.91 -3.20 -11.23
N ARG A 65 -3.43 -4.15 -12.01
CA ARG A 65 -3.43 -5.58 -11.66
C ARG A 65 -2.02 -6.08 -11.39
N LYS A 66 -1.07 -5.77 -12.28
CA LYS A 66 0.32 -6.19 -12.09
C LYS A 66 0.95 -5.61 -10.84
N ALA A 67 0.66 -4.34 -10.53
CA ALA A 67 1.12 -3.70 -9.30
C ALA A 67 0.51 -4.35 -8.05
N LEU A 68 -0.79 -4.67 -8.08
CA LEU A 68 -1.48 -5.38 -6.99
C LEU A 68 -0.96 -6.80 -6.79
N ASP A 69 -0.69 -7.54 -7.87
CA ASP A 69 -0.10 -8.89 -7.80
C ASP A 69 1.30 -8.87 -7.17
N ASN A 70 2.11 -7.85 -7.50
CA ASN A 70 3.39 -7.64 -6.84
C ASN A 70 3.22 -7.33 -5.35
N LEU A 71 2.25 -6.47 -5.01
CA LEU A 71 1.93 -6.11 -3.62
C LEU A 71 1.50 -7.34 -2.81
N GLN A 72 0.67 -8.21 -3.39
CA GLN A 72 0.25 -9.47 -2.78
C GLN A 72 1.44 -10.40 -2.54
N LYS A 73 2.34 -10.49 -3.53
CA LYS A 73 3.53 -11.34 -3.43
C LYS A 73 4.47 -10.84 -2.32
N THR A 74 4.79 -9.54 -2.31
CA THR A 74 5.58 -8.89 -1.26
C THR A 74 4.97 -9.16 0.12
N LEU A 75 3.65 -8.97 0.25
CA LEU A 75 2.94 -9.17 1.50
C LEU A 75 3.01 -10.63 1.97
N ASN A 76 2.74 -11.59 1.09
CA ASN A 76 2.83 -13.02 1.42
C ASN A 76 4.25 -13.42 1.83
N ASP A 77 5.25 -12.97 1.08
CA ASP A 77 6.66 -13.27 1.33
C ASP A 77 7.15 -12.68 2.66
N LYS A 78 6.59 -11.56 3.11
CA LYS A 78 7.00 -10.93 4.38
C LYS A 78 6.14 -11.36 5.56
N THR A 79 4.88 -11.74 5.33
CA THR A 79 3.96 -12.18 6.39
C THR A 79 4.46 -13.45 7.09
N LYS A 80 5.12 -14.34 6.35
CA LYS A 80 5.77 -15.52 6.93
C LYS A 80 6.90 -15.20 7.91
N ASP A 81 7.50 -14.01 7.79
CA ASP A 81 8.60 -13.54 8.64
C ASP A 81 8.10 -12.69 9.83
N LEU A 82 6.79 -12.46 9.93
CA LEU A 82 6.17 -11.79 11.07
C LEU A 82 6.00 -12.78 12.22
N ASP A 83 6.40 -12.39 13.43
CA ASP A 83 6.26 -13.26 14.62
C ASP A 83 4.94 -13.05 15.38
N SER A 84 4.30 -11.88 15.29
CA SER A 84 3.06 -11.61 16.04
C SER A 84 1.80 -12.01 15.28
N GLU A 85 0.86 -12.65 15.98
CA GLU A 85 -0.44 -13.03 15.43
C GLU A 85 -1.23 -11.80 14.96
N ASP A 86 -1.16 -10.68 15.69
CA ASP A 86 -1.78 -9.42 15.30
C ASP A 86 -1.21 -8.87 13.99
N ALA A 87 0.11 -8.94 13.77
CA ALA A 87 0.71 -8.48 12.53
C ALA A 87 0.35 -9.41 11.36
N LYS A 88 0.29 -10.73 11.60
CA LYS A 88 -0.20 -11.69 10.60
C LYS A 88 -1.66 -11.42 10.23
N ASN A 89 -2.53 -11.17 11.20
CA ASN A 89 -3.94 -10.86 10.97
C ASN A 89 -4.12 -9.55 10.19
N ALA A 90 -3.36 -8.51 10.54
CA ALA A 90 -3.37 -7.26 9.82
C ALA A 90 -2.82 -7.40 8.38
N ALA A 91 -1.78 -8.21 8.18
CA ALA A 91 -1.25 -8.51 6.86
C ALA A 91 -2.24 -9.34 6.03
N ASN A 92 -2.94 -10.32 6.61
CA ASN A 92 -4.00 -11.05 5.92
C ASN A 92 -5.14 -10.12 5.47
N GLY A 93 -5.59 -9.21 6.33
CA GLY A 93 -6.60 -8.21 5.96
C GLY A 93 -6.16 -7.27 4.84
N LEU A 94 -4.87 -6.94 4.77
CA LEU A 94 -4.28 -6.24 3.62
C LEU A 94 -4.38 -7.09 2.34
N GLY A 95 -4.10 -8.38 2.41
CA GLY A 95 -4.23 -9.33 1.30
C GLY A 95 -5.65 -9.42 0.75
N ASP A 96 -6.65 -9.39 1.64
CA ASP A 96 -8.06 -9.37 1.25
C ASP A 96 -8.42 -8.10 0.45
N VAL A 97 -7.91 -6.94 0.90
CA VAL A 97 -8.12 -5.67 0.20
C VAL A 97 -7.45 -5.70 -1.18
N ILE A 98 -6.23 -6.21 -1.29
CA ILE A 98 -5.52 -6.36 -2.58
C ILE A 98 -6.33 -7.25 -3.52
N THR A 99 -6.84 -8.38 -3.01
CA THR A 99 -7.66 -9.32 -3.78
C THR A 99 -8.95 -8.66 -4.32
N GLN A 100 -9.62 -7.84 -3.51
CA GLN A 100 -10.80 -7.09 -3.94
C GLN A 100 -10.46 -6.09 -5.05
N LEU A 101 -9.35 -5.36 -4.91
CA LEU A 101 -8.88 -4.41 -5.93
C LEU A 101 -8.48 -5.12 -7.23
N SER A 102 -7.78 -6.25 -7.14
CA SER A 102 -7.41 -7.06 -8.30
C SER A 102 -8.64 -7.59 -9.03
N THR A 103 -9.66 -8.02 -8.29
CA THR A 103 -10.95 -8.45 -8.85
C THR A 103 -11.66 -7.30 -9.55
N LYS A 104 -11.69 -6.11 -8.94
CA LYS A 104 -12.27 -4.91 -9.55
C LYS A 104 -11.58 -4.56 -10.87
N ALA A 105 -10.25 -4.56 -10.88
CA ALA A 105 -9.45 -4.29 -12.07
C ALA A 105 -9.63 -5.39 -13.15
N ALA A 106 -9.75 -6.66 -12.74
CA ALA A 106 -10.05 -7.79 -13.64
C ALA A 106 -11.36 -7.62 -14.41
N ASN A 107 -12.36 -7.04 -13.75
CA ASN A 107 -13.69 -6.81 -14.32
C ASN A 107 -13.75 -5.56 -15.21
N GLY A 108 -12.59 -4.99 -15.59
CA GLY A 108 -12.49 -3.77 -16.40
C GLY A 108 -12.78 -2.48 -15.61
N GLY A 109 -12.84 -2.55 -14.28
CA GLY A 109 -13.04 -1.39 -13.43
C GLY A 109 -11.73 -0.63 -13.21
N ASN A 110 -11.70 0.65 -13.59
CA ASN A 110 -10.59 1.52 -13.18
C ASN A 110 -10.55 1.65 -11.64
N LEU A 111 -9.32 1.75 -11.13
CA LEU A 111 -9.10 2.08 -9.73
C LEU A 111 -8.97 3.60 -9.60
N SER A 112 -9.43 4.11 -8.47
CA SER A 112 -9.32 5.51 -8.07
C SER A 112 -8.58 5.59 -6.73
N ALA A 113 -8.11 6.79 -6.38
CA ALA A 113 -7.48 7.03 -5.07
C ALA A 113 -8.37 6.57 -3.89
N SER A 114 -9.69 6.73 -4.02
CA SER A 114 -10.66 6.26 -3.02
C SER A 114 -10.71 4.74 -2.90
N ASP A 115 -10.49 4.00 -4.00
CA ASP A 115 -10.49 2.54 -3.98
C ASP A 115 -9.27 1.98 -3.24
N VAL A 116 -8.12 2.65 -3.36
CA VAL A 116 -6.87 2.23 -2.70
C VAL A 116 -6.72 2.80 -1.29
N GLN A 117 -7.65 3.63 -0.82
CA GLN A 117 -7.62 4.17 0.54
C GLN A 117 -7.67 3.08 1.64
N PRO A 118 -8.48 2.01 1.52
CA PRO A 118 -8.44 0.88 2.45
C PRO A 118 -7.06 0.20 2.48
N LEU A 119 -6.36 0.12 1.34
CA LEU A 119 -5.01 -0.45 1.26
C LEU A 119 -4.01 0.40 2.03
N ILE A 120 -4.06 1.73 1.84
CA ILE A 120 -3.22 2.69 2.57
C ILE A 120 -3.49 2.62 4.07
N ASN A 121 -4.77 2.56 4.47
CA ASN A 121 -5.15 2.48 5.88
C ASN A 121 -4.70 1.16 6.52
N GLY A 122 -4.85 0.04 5.80
CA GLY A 122 -4.35 -1.25 6.23
C GLY A 122 -2.83 -1.24 6.44
N ALA A 123 -2.08 -0.68 5.49
CA ALA A 123 -0.61 -0.58 5.58
C ALA A 123 -0.17 0.29 6.77
N LYS A 124 -0.87 1.39 7.03
CA LYS A 124 -0.64 2.23 8.22
C LYS A 124 -0.95 1.49 9.52
N ASN A 125 -2.05 0.73 9.56
CA ASN A 125 -2.40 -0.06 10.74
C ASN A 125 -1.35 -1.15 11.02
N LEU A 126 -0.92 -1.86 9.98
CA LEU A 126 0.15 -2.86 10.08
C LEU A 126 1.45 -2.24 10.59
N THR A 127 1.83 -1.07 10.06
CA THR A 127 3.00 -0.32 10.54
C THR A 127 2.85 0.06 12.02
N THR A 128 1.65 0.46 12.45
CA THR A 128 1.35 0.78 13.86
C THR A 128 1.50 -0.44 14.78
N ILE A 129 1.07 -1.62 14.33
CA ILE A 129 1.24 -2.87 15.07
C ILE A 129 2.72 -3.26 15.15
N CYS A 130 3.46 -3.02 14.07
CA CYS A 130 4.89 -3.32 13.97
C CYS A 130 5.80 -2.46 14.86
N VAL A 131 5.37 -1.25 15.24
CA VAL A 131 6.11 -0.35 16.14
C VAL A 131 5.66 -0.45 17.59
N LYS A 132 4.72 -1.36 17.89
CA LYS A 132 4.12 -1.55 19.20
C LYS A 132 4.81 -2.68 19.95
#